data_AF-A0A222FP85-F1
#
_entry.id   AF-A0A222FP85-F1
#
_cell.length_a   1.000
_cell.length_b   1.000
_cell.length_c   1.000
_cell.angle_alpha   90.00
_cell.angle_beta   90.00
_cell.angle_gamma   90.00
#
_symmetry.space_group_name_H-M   'P 1'
#
loop_
_entity.id
_entity.type
_entity.pdbx_description
1 polymer ?
#
loop_
_entity_poly.entity_id
_entity_poly.type
_entity_poly.pdbx_seq_one_letter_code
_entity_poly.pdbx_strand_id
1 'polypeptide(L)' 'MQILICNAPQIDANGYASCAAWQLADYESLVQQPDLTQLSTLFTEFDPALFGMMLTAFMVTFAAGHGVGIVSRLMQRT' A
#
# COMPACT_ATOMS: atom_id res chain seq x y z
N MET A 1 -26.92 4.15 -5.92
CA MET A 1 -25.97 4.38 -7.05
C MET A 1 -25.30 3.04 -7.34
N GLN A 2 -25.31 2.53 -8.58
CA GLN A 2 -24.75 1.20 -8.85
C GLN A 2 -23.23 1.26 -9.06
N ILE A 3 -22.50 0.38 -8.37
CA ILE A 3 -21.05 0.21 -8.52
C ILE A 3 -20.72 -1.22 -8.95
N LEU A 4 -19.61 -1.38 -9.67
CA LEU A 4 -19.08 -2.68 -10.06
C LEU A 4 -18.09 -3.14 -8.99
N ILE A 5 -18.32 -4.33 -8.43
CA ILE A 5 -17.43 -4.96 -7.45
C ILE A 5 -16.86 -6.22 -8.06
N CYS A 6 -15.59 -6.46 -7.80
CA CYS A 6 -14.98 -7.72 -8.15
C CYS A 6 -15.44 -8.83 -7.20
N ASN A 7 -16.11 -9.86 -7.73
CA ASN A 7 -16.53 -11.04 -6.95
C ASN A 7 -15.51 -12.20 -7.03
N ALA A 8 -14.62 -12.17 -8.01
CA ALA A 8 -13.61 -13.20 -8.21
C ALA A 8 -12.24 -12.57 -8.53
N PRO A 9 -11.53 -12.05 -7.51
CA PRO A 9 -10.19 -11.50 -7.70
C PRO A 9 -9.20 -12.62 -8.04
N GLN A 10 -8.30 -12.35 -8.97
CA GLN A 10 -7.25 -13.26 -9.39
C GLN A 10 -5.92 -12.51 -9.48
N ILE A 11 -4.85 -13.15 -9.03
CA ILE A 11 -3.48 -12.66 -9.18
C ILE A 11 -2.79 -13.55 -10.20
N ASP A 12 -2.24 -12.95 -11.26
CA ASP A 12 -1.49 -13.70 -12.27
C ASP A 12 -0.09 -14.09 -11.78
N ALA A 13 0.62 -14.90 -12.56
CA ALA A 13 1.97 -15.35 -12.22
C ALA A 13 3.00 -14.20 -12.18
N ASN A 14 2.68 -13.04 -12.75
CA ASN A 14 3.51 -11.84 -12.75
C ASN A 14 3.18 -10.89 -11.58
N GLY A 15 2.18 -11.22 -10.76
CA GLY A 15 1.75 -10.42 -9.62
C GLY A 15 0.74 -9.32 -9.95
N TYR A 16 0.15 -9.30 -11.14
CA TYR A 16 -0.91 -8.37 -11.49
C TYR A 16 -2.26 -8.83 -10.95
N ALA A 17 -2.96 -7.92 -10.27
CA ALA A 17 -4.33 -8.15 -9.83
C ALA A 17 -5.31 -7.91 -10.98
N SER A 18 -6.21 -8.86 -11.20
CA SER A 18 -7.31 -8.77 -12.14
C SER A 18 -8.59 -9.33 -11.53
N CYS A 19 -9.71 -9.14 -12.20
CA CYS A 19 -10.99 -9.68 -11.76
C CYS A 19 -11.63 -10.55 -12.84
N ALA A 20 -11.92 -11.81 -12.50
CA ALA A 20 -12.55 -12.75 -13.41
C ALA A 20 -14.08 -12.57 -13.52
N ALA A 21 -14.71 -11.98 -12.50
CA ALA A 21 -16.16 -11.77 -12.47
C ALA A 21 -16.53 -10.47 -11.74
N TRP A 22 -17.26 -9.60 -12.43
CA TRP A 22 -17.79 -8.37 -11.87
C TRP A 22 -19.27 -8.52 -11.53
N GLN A 23 -19.67 -8.03 -10.36
CA GLN A 23 -21.06 -7.95 -9.95
C GLN A 23 -21.47 -6.48 -9.78
N LEU A 24 -22.68 -6.17 -10.22
CA LEU A 24 -23.31 -4.88 -9.92
C LEU A 24 -23.86 -4.96 -8.49
N ALA A 25 -23.46 -4.02 -7.65
CA ALA A 25 -24.00 -3.87 -6.32
C ALA A 25 -24.47 -2.45 -6.10
N ASP A 26 -25.47 -2.30 -5.23
CA ASP A 26 -25.91 -0.98 -4.83
C ASP A 26 -24.95 -0.42 -3.77
N TYR A 27 -24.38 0.74 -4.07
CA TYR A 27 -23.40 1.42 -3.22
C TYR A 27 -23.93 1.61 -1.80
N GLU A 28 -25.21 1.95 -1.64
CA GLU A 28 -25.83 2.18 -0.34
C GLU A 28 -25.85 0.92 0.54
N SER A 29 -26.01 -0.25 -0.07
CA SER A 29 -25.95 -1.54 0.64
C SER A 29 -24.54 -1.91 1.08
N LEU A 30 -23.51 -1.45 0.34
CA LEU A 30 -22.12 -1.70 0.66
C LEU A 30 -21.57 -0.78 1.75
N VAL A 31 -21.91 0.51 1.70
CA VAL A 31 -21.45 1.48 2.71
C VAL A 31 -21.98 1.14 4.10
N GLN A 32 -23.11 0.44 4.18
CA GLN A 32 -23.68 -0.04 5.43
C GLN A 32 -23.02 -1.33 5.96
N GLN A 33 -22.11 -1.96 5.21
CA GLN A 33 -21.38 -3.12 5.71
C GLN A 33 -20.28 -2.67 6.71
N PRO A 34 -20.21 -3.31 7.89
CA PRO A 34 -19.28 -2.95 8.95
C PRO A 34 -17.79 -3.09 8.55
N ASP A 35 -17.47 -3.99 7.61
CA ASP A 35 -16.10 -4.21 7.15
C ASP A 35 -15.58 -3.07 6.25
N LEU A 36 -16.44 -2.49 5.42
CA LEU A 36 -16.06 -1.37 4.53
C LEU A 36 -15.94 -0.06 5.29
N THR A 37 -16.75 0.12 6.33
CA THR A 37 -16.61 1.25 7.24
C THR A 37 -15.28 1.18 8.00
N GLN A 38 -14.85 0.02 8.50
CA GLN A 38 -13.53 -0.16 9.13
C GLN A 38 -12.36 0.12 8.18
N LEU A 39 -12.41 -0.38 6.95
CA LEU A 39 -11.34 -0.11 5.97
C LEU A 39 -11.28 1.38 5.63
N SER A 40 -12.44 2.04 5.47
CA SER A 40 -12.50 3.48 5.24
C SER A 40 -12.00 4.29 6.44
N THR A 41 -12.27 3.84 7.68
CA THR A 41 -11.74 4.49 8.89
C THR A 41 -10.22 4.33 8.95
N LEU A 42 -9.70 3.16 8.59
CA LEU A 42 -8.27 2.90 8.55
C LEU A 42 -7.54 3.78 7.52
N PHE A 43 -8.21 4.13 6.41
CA PHE A 43 -7.70 5.09 5.43
C PHE A 43 -7.89 6.56 5.82
N THR A 44 -8.94 6.92 6.57
CA THR A 44 -9.12 8.30 7.06
C THR A 44 -8.34 8.61 8.35
N GLU A 45 -8.03 7.60 9.16
CA GLU A 45 -7.13 7.71 10.32
C GLU A 45 -5.65 7.58 9.93
N PHE A 46 -5.35 7.38 8.65
CA PHE A 46 -3.98 7.33 8.15
C PHE A 46 -3.37 8.74 8.23
N ASP A 47 -2.77 9.05 9.37
CA ASP A 47 -2.19 10.36 9.67
C ASP A 47 -1.04 10.68 8.68
N PRO A 48 -1.20 11.71 7.82
CA PRO A 48 -0.19 12.12 6.86
C PRO A 48 1.14 12.48 7.54
N ALA A 49 1.10 12.96 8.78
CA ALA A 49 2.30 13.27 9.56
C ALA A 49 3.05 11.99 9.94
N LEU A 50 2.33 10.94 10.37
CA LEU A 50 2.90 9.64 10.69
C LEU A 50 3.52 8.97 9.44
N PHE A 51 2.83 9.05 8.30
CA PHE A 51 3.36 8.58 7.02
C PHE A 51 4.63 9.35 6.62
N GLY A 52 4.62 10.68 6.74
CA GLY A 52 5.79 11.52 6.46
C GLY A 52 6.99 11.19 7.36
N MET A 53 6.75 10.95 8.65
CA MET A 53 7.78 10.51 9.59
C MET A 53 8.38 9.16 9.22
N MET A 54 7.53 8.16 8.90
CA MET A 54 8.01 6.84 8.46
C MET A 54 8.82 6.93 7.16
N LEU A 55 8.32 7.66 6.16
CA LEU A 55 8.99 7.85 4.88
C LEU A 55 10.37 8.49 5.06
N THR A 56 10.46 9.53 5.90
CA THR A 56 11.72 10.22 6.18
C THR A 56 12.70 9.31 6.89
N ALA A 57 12.24 8.53 7.88
CA ALA A 57 13.07 7.55 8.58
C ALA A 57 13.66 6.52 7.60
N PHE A 58 12.84 5.96 6.70
CA PHE A 58 13.31 5.02 5.68
C PHE A 58 14.31 5.65 4.71
N MET A 59 14.07 6.87 4.26
CA MET A 59 15.00 7.62 3.40
C MET A 59 16.36 7.84 4.07
N VAL A 60 16.38 8.23 5.35
CA VAL A 60 17.61 8.42 6.12
C VAL A 60 18.36 7.11 6.30
N THR A 61 17.67 6.01 6.66
CA THR A 61 18.30 4.68 6.78
C THR A 61 18.86 4.21 5.44
N PHE A 62 18.13 4.42 4.35
CA PHE A 62 18.59 4.09 3.01
C PHE A 62 19.88 4.85 2.65
N ALA A 63 19.88 6.18 2.82
CA ALA A 63 21.04 7.01 2.53
C ALA A 63 22.25 6.66 3.42
N ALA A 64 22.03 6.44 4.71
CA ALA A 64 23.08 6.04 5.65
C ALA A 64 23.66 4.66 5.29
N GLY A 65 22.81 3.68 4.97
CA GLY A 65 23.25 2.34 4.57
C GLY A 65 24.11 2.36 3.31
N HIS A 66 23.72 3.14 2.30
CA HIS A 66 24.50 3.31 1.07
C HIS A 66 25.81 4.08 1.33
N GLY A 67 25.77 5.12 2.17
CA GLY A 67 26.97 5.87 2.57
C GLY A 67 28.00 4.97 3.27
N VAL A 68 27.58 4.16 4.23
CA VAL A 68 28.44 3.17 4.91
C VAL A 68 29.00 2.15 3.91
N GLY A 69 28.19 1.68 2.97
CA GLY A 69 28.64 0.79 1.90
C GLY A 69 29.70 1.41 0.98
N ILE A 70 29.61 2.70 0.69
CA ILE A 70 30.62 3.43 -0.10
C ILE A 70 31.92 3.57 0.70
N VAL A 71 31.83 3.95 1.98
CA VAL A 71 32.99 4.11 2.86
C VAL A 71 33.73 2.78 3.05
N SER A 72 33.02 1.68 3.31
CA SER A 72 33.63 0.36 3.45
C SER A 72 34.31 -0.10 2.16
N ARG A 73 33.70 0.16 1.01
CA ARG A 73 34.30 -0.13 -0.30
C ARG A 73 35.56 0.69 -0.59
N LEU A 74 35.61 1.94 -0.13
CA LEU A 74 36.81 2.78 -0.23
C LEU A 74 37.93 2.27 0.68
N MET A 75 37.61 1.90 1.92
CA MET A 75 38.57 1.33 2.87
C MET A 75 39.14 -0.01 2.41
N GLN A 76 38.37 -0.83 1.69
CA GLN A 76 38.86 -2.09 1.11
C GLN A 76 39.75 -1.90 -0.12
N ARG A 77 39.80 -0.69 -0.71
CA ARG A 77 40.62 -0.37 -1.89
C ARG A 77 41.95 0.31 -1.56
N THR A 78 42.09 0.87 -0.36
CA THR A 78 43.34 1.38 0.23
C THR A 78 44.07 0.29 1.00
#